data_AF-A0A1D2AGE4-F1
#
_entry.id   AF-A0A1D2AGE4-F1
#
_cell.length_a   1.000
_cell.length_b   1.000
_cell.length_c   1.000
_cell.angle_alpha   90.00
_cell.angle_beta   90.00
_cell.angle_gamma   90.00
#
_symmetry.space_group_name_H-M   'P 1'
#
loop_
_entity.id
_entity.type
_entity.pdbx_description
1 polymer ?
#
loop_
_entity_poly.entity_id
_entity_poly.type
_entity_poly.pdbx_seq_one_letter_code
_entity_poly.pdbx_strand_id
1 'polypeptide(L)'
;MDTLGVTQAASTSAHAEIRAMRSLPLHRGTASACPAIHTTWKRRDLCRTSHRVPTRPRALSASFAFTPPDRNGKLLGEVRVAEGPSFLPARVPEPADNPPKPLKINQDLAMYRARQLRISGYRAASPTRRAKLLAEAEGALRACMAMDPTDGRAYVALGKVLVSGKRFAEAEALYESGCTATCGANAHIWTAWAHLARLQGDLGKARRLFDAAIVASPAHAAAWHGWGQLERTEGNVKRARDLWIKGLGATRGTPNPYLYHALALLAMDMGCLEEGRKWCQQGTETVQARGEKWNACGFCASC
;
A
#
# COMPACT_ATOMS: atom_id res chain seq x y z
N MET A 1 -70.03 -11.52 -5.08
CA MET A 1 -70.13 -10.97 -6.44
C MET A 1 -69.20 -9.78 -6.47
N ASP A 2 -67.90 -10.06 -6.54
CA ASP A 2 -67.05 -9.98 -7.75
C ASP A 2 -66.32 -8.63 -7.67
N THR A 3 -64.99 -8.51 -7.71
CA THR A 3 -64.05 -9.08 -8.66
C THR A 3 -62.62 -9.12 -8.07
N LEU A 4 -62.01 -10.30 -8.02
CA LEU A 4 -60.56 -10.48 -7.99
C LEU A 4 -60.09 -10.66 -9.45
N GLY A 5 -59.15 -9.84 -9.92
CA GLY A 5 -58.52 -10.09 -11.22
C GLY A 5 -57.75 -8.92 -11.82
N VAL A 6 -56.49 -8.74 -11.43
CA VAL A 6 -55.38 -8.23 -12.27
C VAL A 6 -54.07 -8.78 -11.65
N THR A 7 -53.65 -10.03 -11.92
CA THR A 7 -52.69 -10.46 -12.99
C THR A 7 -51.37 -9.68 -12.96
N GLN A 8 -50.27 -10.15 -12.33
CA GLN A 8 -49.46 -11.35 -12.66
C GLN A 8 -48.71 -11.31 -14.01
N ALA A 9 -48.44 -10.12 -14.56
CA ALA A 9 -47.78 -9.94 -15.86
C ALA A 9 -46.28 -9.56 -15.82
N ALA A 10 -45.67 -9.31 -14.65
CA ALA A 10 -44.29 -8.79 -14.58
C ALA A 10 -43.18 -9.85 -14.36
N SER A 11 -43.52 -11.10 -14.00
CA SER A 11 -42.52 -12.13 -13.64
C SER A 11 -42.08 -13.04 -14.79
N THR A 12 -42.75 -12.98 -15.95
CA THR A 12 -42.48 -13.87 -17.09
C THR A 12 -41.36 -13.38 -18.01
N SER A 13 -41.02 -12.09 -18.01
CA SER A 13 -39.93 -11.55 -18.84
C SER A 13 -38.53 -11.91 -18.32
N ALA A 14 -38.35 -12.03 -17.00
CA ALA A 14 -37.04 -12.32 -16.40
C ALA A 14 -36.62 -13.80 -16.51
N HIS A 15 -37.56 -14.71 -16.71
CA HIS A 15 -37.27 -16.16 -16.86
C HIS A 15 -36.92 -16.55 -18.31
N ALA A 16 -37.21 -15.69 -19.30
CA ALA A 16 -36.90 -15.93 -20.70
C ALA A 16 -35.42 -15.70 -21.05
N GLU A 17 -34.76 -14.73 -20.41
CA GLU A 17 -33.33 -14.43 -20.67
C GLU A 17 -32.36 -15.44 -20.03
N ILE A 18 -32.75 -16.07 -18.92
CA ILE A 18 -31.92 -17.09 -18.23
C ILE A 18 -31.89 -18.42 -19.03
N ARG A 19 -32.87 -18.66 -19.90
CA ARG A 19 -32.96 -19.88 -20.71
C ARG A 19 -32.09 -19.85 -21.97
N ALA A 20 -31.62 -18.67 -22.40
CA ALA A 20 -30.80 -18.50 -23.61
C ALA A 20 -29.29 -18.78 -23.40
N MET A 21 -28.80 -18.84 -22.16
CA MET A 21 -27.38 -19.14 -21.87
C MET A 21 -27.07 -20.63 -21.68
N ARG A 22 -28.08 -21.52 -21.73
CA ARG A 22 -27.93 -22.94 -21.36
C ARG A 22 -27.87 -23.93 -22.53
N SER A 23 -27.69 -23.46 -23.76
CA SER A 23 -27.63 -24.31 -24.95
C SER A 23 -26.45 -23.93 -25.87
N LEU A 24 -25.25 -24.40 -25.52
CA LEU A 24 -24.16 -24.59 -26.48
C LEU A 24 -23.47 -25.94 -26.19
N PRO A 25 -23.20 -26.77 -27.22
CA PRO A 25 -22.92 -28.19 -27.05
C PRO A 25 -21.47 -28.51 -26.70
N LEU A 26 -21.30 -29.53 -25.87
CA LEU A 26 -20.05 -30.22 -25.56
C LEU A 26 -19.60 -31.05 -26.78
N HIS A 27 -18.45 -30.72 -27.39
CA HIS A 27 -17.72 -31.65 -28.25
C HIS A 27 -16.43 -32.12 -27.58
N ARG A 28 -16.35 -33.43 -27.35
CA ARG A 28 -15.14 -34.17 -26.98
C ARG A 28 -14.43 -34.65 -28.24
N GLY A 29 -13.10 -34.47 -28.25
CA GLY A 29 -12.12 -35.38 -28.87
C GLY A 29 -11.75 -35.12 -30.33
N THR A 30 -10.50 -34.72 -30.59
CA THR A 30 -9.40 -35.63 -31.01
C THR A 30 -8.08 -34.85 -31.07
N ALA A 31 -7.01 -35.47 -30.58
CA ALA A 31 -5.65 -34.94 -30.62
C ALA A 31 -4.99 -35.21 -31.99
N SER A 32 -4.41 -34.18 -32.62
CA SER A 32 -3.08 -34.25 -33.24
C SER A 32 -2.62 -32.86 -33.73
N ALA A 33 -1.30 -32.65 -33.62
CA ALA A 33 -0.46 -31.62 -34.25
C ALA A 33 -0.61 -30.14 -33.83
N CYS A 34 0.35 -29.72 -32.99
CA CYS A 34 0.79 -28.34 -32.77
C CYS A 34 1.18 -27.63 -34.09
N PRO A 35 1.00 -26.30 -34.13
CA PRO A 35 2.17 -25.44 -34.17
C PRO A 35 2.16 -24.41 -33.03
N ALA A 36 3.32 -24.26 -32.41
CA ALA A 36 3.58 -23.34 -31.31
C ALA A 36 3.37 -21.88 -31.73
N ILE A 37 2.44 -21.19 -31.08
CA ILE A 37 2.34 -19.73 -31.13
C ILE A 37 3.01 -19.19 -29.86
N HIS A 38 4.31 -18.95 -29.98
CA HIS A 38 5.09 -18.22 -28.99
C HIS A 38 4.64 -16.74 -28.94
N THR A 39 4.09 -16.38 -27.78
CA THR A 39 4.31 -15.14 -27.03
C THR A 39 5.14 -14.03 -27.72
N THR A 40 4.52 -12.90 -28.03
CA THR A 40 5.22 -11.62 -28.31
C THR A 40 4.51 -10.41 -27.70
N TRP A 41 4.18 -10.45 -26.40
CA TRP A 41 4.10 -9.20 -25.62
C TRP A 41 5.51 -8.91 -25.10
N LYS A 42 6.26 -8.17 -25.92
CA LYS A 42 7.57 -7.64 -25.55
C LYS A 42 7.44 -6.90 -24.21
N ARG A 43 8.04 -7.49 -23.17
CA ARG A 43 8.54 -6.76 -22.00
C ARG A 43 9.31 -5.55 -22.53
N ARG A 44 8.78 -4.36 -22.30
CA ARG A 44 9.56 -3.13 -22.48
C ARG A 44 10.52 -3.10 -21.29
N ASP A 45 11.75 -3.51 -21.54
CA ASP A 45 12.88 -3.42 -20.61
C ASP A 45 13.07 -1.95 -20.20
N LEU A 46 12.48 -1.58 -19.08
CA LEU A 46 12.74 -0.32 -18.36
C LEU A 46 13.12 -0.66 -16.92
N CYS A 47 14.21 -1.41 -16.76
CA CYS A 47 14.95 -1.50 -15.49
C CYS A 47 16.36 -2.05 -15.75
N ARG A 48 17.18 -1.26 -16.46
CA ARG A 48 18.64 -1.45 -16.45
C ARG A 48 19.33 -0.09 -16.50
N THR A 49 19.08 0.74 -15.49
CA THR A 49 20.01 1.83 -15.15
C THR A 49 21.29 1.18 -14.64
N SER A 50 22.26 0.97 -15.55
CA SER A 50 23.63 0.72 -15.16
C SER A 50 24.09 1.90 -14.31
N HIS A 51 24.50 1.66 -13.07
CA HIS A 51 25.30 2.61 -12.31
C HIS A 51 26.59 2.88 -13.09
N ARG A 52 26.62 3.95 -13.90
CA ARG A 52 27.88 4.58 -14.30
C ARG A 52 28.38 5.34 -13.08
N VAL A 53 29.40 4.79 -12.44
CA VAL A 53 30.26 5.54 -11.52
C VAL A 53 30.77 6.77 -12.29
N PRO A 54 30.64 8.00 -11.75
CA PRO A 54 31.25 9.16 -12.40
C PRO A 54 32.77 8.99 -12.31
N THR A 55 33.40 8.77 -13.46
CA THR A 55 34.85 8.83 -13.60
C THR A 55 35.32 10.23 -13.19
N ARG A 56 36.20 10.30 -12.19
CA ARG A 56 36.92 11.54 -11.83
C ARG A 56 37.46 12.19 -13.11
N PRO A 57 37.34 13.51 -13.30
CA PRO A 57 38.04 14.17 -14.40
C PRO A 57 39.54 13.95 -14.21
N ARG A 58 40.22 13.50 -15.27
CA ARG A 58 41.68 13.41 -15.34
C ARG A 58 42.24 14.78 -14.96
N ALA A 59 43.06 14.84 -13.91
CA ALA A 59 43.87 16.00 -13.61
C ALA A 59 44.73 16.29 -14.85
N LEU A 60 44.51 17.44 -15.48
CA LEU A 60 45.45 17.98 -16.46
C LEU A 60 46.75 18.24 -15.70
N SER A 61 47.75 17.38 -15.92
CA SER A 61 49.11 17.63 -15.45
C SER A 61 49.63 18.85 -16.19
N ALA A 62 49.62 20.01 -15.53
CA ALA A 62 50.36 21.17 -15.99
C ALA A 62 51.85 20.85 -15.84
N SER A 63 52.49 20.44 -16.93
CA SER A 63 53.95 20.32 -16.99
C SER A 63 54.55 21.73 -16.96
N PHE A 64 54.93 22.21 -15.78
CA PHE A 64 55.77 23.39 -15.64
C PHE A 64 57.19 23.03 -16.06
N ALA A 65 57.55 23.38 -17.31
CA ALA A 65 58.94 23.35 -17.74
C ALA A 65 59.67 24.57 -17.14
N PHE A 66 60.45 24.34 -16.09
CA PHE A 66 61.30 25.36 -15.49
C PHE A 66 62.56 25.49 -16.36
N THR A 67 62.66 26.57 -17.12
CA THR A 67 63.92 26.93 -17.81
C THR A 67 64.79 27.73 -16.84
N PRO A 68 66.05 27.31 -16.57
CA PRO A 68 66.93 28.06 -15.70
C PRO A 68 67.36 29.38 -16.37
N PRO A 69 67.54 30.47 -15.60
CA PRO A 69 67.95 31.75 -16.16
C PRO A 69 69.44 31.75 -16.53
N ASP A 70 69.78 32.45 -17.62
CA ASP A 70 71.16 32.68 -18.01
C ASP A 70 71.85 33.72 -17.10
N ARG A 71 73.19 33.65 -17.00
CA ARG A 71 74.02 34.33 -15.96
C ARG A 71 73.94 35.87 -15.86
N ASN A 72 73.18 36.55 -16.72
CA ASN A 72 73.06 38.02 -16.76
C ASN A 72 71.63 38.57 -16.57
N GLY A 73 70.74 37.83 -15.92
CA GLY A 73 69.57 38.42 -15.24
C GLY A 73 68.57 39.21 -16.11
N LYS A 74 68.41 38.88 -17.40
CA LYS A 74 67.36 39.44 -18.26
C LYS A 74 66.43 38.33 -18.75
N LEU A 75 65.20 38.33 -18.26
CA LEU A 75 64.09 37.57 -18.83
C LEU A 75 63.54 38.35 -20.04
N LEU A 76 63.86 37.89 -21.25
CA LEU A 76 63.18 38.31 -22.48
C LEU A 76 62.18 37.20 -22.85
N GLY A 77 60.90 37.49 -22.76
CA GLY A 77 59.83 36.57 -23.14
C GLY A 77 58.47 37.17 -22.86
N GLU A 78 57.81 37.65 -23.93
CA GLU A 78 56.49 38.26 -23.91
C GLU A 78 55.46 37.35 -23.23
N VAL A 79 54.74 37.89 -22.23
CA VAL A 79 53.57 37.24 -21.65
C VAL A 79 52.44 37.30 -22.68
N ARG A 80 52.28 36.26 -23.49
CA ARG A 80 51.04 36.05 -24.24
C ARG A 80 49.95 35.70 -23.22
N VAL A 81 49.06 36.65 -22.95
CA VAL A 81 47.82 36.41 -22.23
C VAL A 81 46.97 35.49 -23.11
N ALA A 82 47.00 34.20 -22.82
CA ALA A 82 46.02 33.28 -23.39
C ALA A 82 44.65 33.68 -22.85
N GLU A 83 43.77 34.19 -23.71
CA GLU A 83 42.38 34.44 -23.39
C GLU A 83 41.80 33.16 -22.78
N GLY A 84 41.40 33.25 -21.50
CA GLY A 84 40.81 32.12 -20.78
C GLY A 84 39.55 31.62 -21.50
N PRO A 85 39.19 30.34 -21.37
CA PRO A 85 37.99 29.82 -22.02
C PRO A 85 36.80 30.66 -21.56
N SER A 86 36.09 31.23 -22.53
CA SER A 86 34.90 32.03 -22.33
C SER A 86 33.95 31.32 -21.36
N PHE A 87 33.73 31.94 -20.20
CA PHE A 87 32.68 31.54 -19.28
C PHE A 87 31.36 31.73 -20.02
N LEU A 88 30.83 30.66 -20.61
CA LEU A 88 29.46 30.64 -21.09
C LEU A 88 28.57 31.02 -19.89
N PRO A 89 27.66 32.01 -20.03
CA PRO A 89 26.76 32.37 -18.95
C PRO A 89 25.96 31.12 -18.56
N ALA A 90 25.87 30.85 -17.26
CA ALA A 90 25.15 29.72 -16.73
C ALA A 90 23.76 29.66 -17.37
N ARG A 91 23.52 28.63 -18.19
CA ARG A 91 22.23 28.41 -18.84
C ARG A 91 21.19 28.34 -17.72
N VAL A 92 20.33 29.36 -17.65
CA VAL A 92 19.18 29.34 -16.74
C VAL A 92 18.40 28.08 -17.11
N PRO A 93 18.23 27.10 -16.20
CA PRO A 93 17.50 25.89 -16.54
C PRO A 93 16.08 26.32 -16.87
N GLU A 94 15.64 26.02 -18.09
CA GLU A 94 14.26 26.25 -18.50
C GLU A 94 13.32 25.59 -17.48
N PRO A 95 12.18 26.23 -17.16
CA PRO A 95 11.22 25.66 -16.23
C PRO A 95 10.79 24.30 -16.77
N ALA A 96 11.30 23.24 -16.16
CA ALA A 96 10.97 21.90 -16.59
C ALA A 96 9.45 21.73 -16.44
N ASP A 97 8.75 21.53 -17.57
CA ASP A 97 7.30 21.32 -17.64
C ASP A 97 6.79 20.18 -16.74
N ASN A 98 7.71 19.36 -16.23
CA ASN A 98 7.47 18.46 -15.12
C ASN A 98 8.57 18.64 -14.08
N PRO A 99 8.26 19.12 -12.85
CA PRO A 99 9.24 19.14 -11.78
C PRO A 99 9.75 17.70 -11.58
N PRO A 100 11.07 17.51 -11.38
CA PRO A 100 11.63 16.19 -11.21
C PRO A 100 10.93 15.51 -10.02
N LYS A 101 10.43 14.28 -10.24
CA LYS A 101 9.79 13.50 -9.19
C LYS A 101 10.71 13.47 -7.97
N PRO A 102 10.22 13.82 -6.76
CA PRO A 102 11.06 13.87 -5.59
C PRO A 102 11.68 12.50 -5.33
N LEU A 103 12.95 12.49 -4.94
CA LEU A 103 13.65 11.25 -4.62
C LEU A 103 12.88 10.46 -3.56
N LYS A 104 12.86 9.14 -3.67
CA LYS A 104 12.17 8.23 -2.73
C LYS A 104 12.53 8.50 -1.27
N ILE A 105 13.81 8.81 -1.01
CA ILE A 105 14.29 9.15 0.34
C ILE A 105 13.59 10.41 0.89
N ASN A 106 13.38 11.41 0.04
CA ASN A 106 12.70 12.65 0.44
C ASN A 106 11.21 12.39 0.70
N GLN A 107 10.57 11.54 -0.11
CA GLN A 107 9.18 11.11 0.09
C GLN A 107 9.03 10.32 1.41
N ASP A 108 9.92 9.36 1.67
CA ASP A 108 9.91 8.56 2.90
C ASP A 108 10.21 9.44 4.13
N LEU A 109 11.11 10.42 4.02
CA LEU A 109 11.39 11.39 5.09
C LEU A 109 10.18 12.28 5.38
N ALA A 110 9.48 12.75 4.34
CA ALA A 110 8.26 13.52 4.50
C ALA A 110 7.16 12.68 5.19
N MET A 111 6.97 11.43 4.75
CA MET A 111 6.05 10.49 5.37
C MET A 111 6.42 10.15 6.81
N TYR A 112 7.72 10.05 7.13
CA TYR A 112 8.20 9.85 8.49
C TYR A 112 7.89 11.05 9.38
N ARG A 113 8.16 12.27 8.91
CA ARG A 113 7.83 13.51 9.64
C ARG A 113 6.33 13.62 9.91
N ALA A 114 5.51 13.36 8.90
CA ALA A 114 4.05 13.32 9.05
C ALA A 114 3.59 12.26 10.06
N ARG A 115 4.22 11.07 10.05
CA ARG A 115 3.97 10.03 11.05
C ARG A 115 4.31 10.49 12.46
N GLN A 116 5.44 11.17 12.65
CA GLN A 116 5.84 11.67 13.97
C GLN A 116 4.86 12.72 14.50
N LEU A 117 4.43 13.67 13.66
CA LEU A 117 3.40 14.65 14.02
C LEU A 117 2.08 13.99 14.41
N ARG A 118 1.66 12.95 13.67
CA ARG A 118 0.44 12.19 13.99
C ARG A 118 0.57 11.43 15.32
N ILE A 119 1.70 10.77 15.58
CA ILE A 119 1.94 10.03 16.82
C ILE A 119 1.99 10.98 18.02
N SER A 120 2.72 12.09 17.90
CA SER A 120 2.79 13.11 18.95
C SER A 120 1.42 13.76 19.18
N GLY A 121 0.64 13.99 18.12
CA GLY A 121 -0.74 14.47 18.21
C GLY A 121 -1.66 13.52 18.98
N TYR A 122 -1.62 12.21 18.70
CA TYR A 122 -2.43 11.24 19.44
C TYR A 122 -2.00 11.04 20.89
N ARG A 123 -0.72 11.21 21.20
CA ARG A 123 -0.16 11.09 22.56
C ARG A 123 -0.27 12.38 23.39
N ALA A 124 -0.53 13.53 22.76
CA ALA A 124 -0.63 14.80 23.44
C ALA A 124 -1.83 14.79 24.41
N ALA A 125 -1.56 15.11 25.67
CA ALA A 125 -2.57 15.18 26.73
C ALA A 125 -3.49 16.41 26.58
N SER A 126 -2.93 17.55 26.17
CA SER A 126 -3.69 18.78 25.96
C SER A 126 -4.55 18.69 24.68
N PRO A 127 -5.87 18.94 24.75
CA PRO A 127 -6.76 18.94 23.58
C PRO A 127 -6.36 19.98 22.53
N THR A 128 -5.96 21.18 22.95
CA THR A 128 -5.54 22.26 22.04
C THR A 128 -4.24 21.89 21.32
N ARG A 129 -3.28 21.30 22.04
CA ARG A 129 -2.02 20.84 21.43
C ARG A 129 -2.26 19.67 20.48
N ARG A 130 -3.14 18.74 20.84
CA ARG A 130 -3.56 17.62 19.98
C ARG A 130 -4.17 18.12 18.68
N ALA A 131 -5.15 19.03 18.74
CA ALA A 131 -5.78 19.60 17.55
C ALA A 131 -4.76 20.28 16.62
N LYS A 132 -3.85 21.09 17.19
CA LYS A 132 -2.78 21.76 16.43
C LYS A 132 -1.85 20.76 15.72
N LEU A 133 -1.36 19.75 16.44
CA LEU A 133 -0.45 18.75 15.87
C LEU A 133 -1.13 17.88 14.80
N LEU A 134 -2.40 17.54 14.98
CA LEU A 134 -3.17 16.79 13.98
C LEU A 134 -3.43 17.63 12.72
N ALA A 135 -3.69 18.93 12.86
CA ALA A 135 -3.81 19.84 11.72
C ALA A 135 -2.48 20.01 10.95
N GLU A 136 -1.36 20.14 11.66
CA GLU A 136 -0.01 20.14 11.06
C GLU A 136 0.27 18.82 10.33
N ALA A 137 -0.12 17.68 10.92
CA ALA A 137 0.00 16.37 10.28
C ALA A 137 -0.87 16.27 9.02
N GLU A 138 -2.08 16.82 9.04
CA GLU A 138 -3.00 16.87 7.89
C GLU A 138 -2.36 17.61 6.71
N GLY A 139 -1.79 18.80 6.97
CA GLY A 139 -1.06 19.58 5.96
C GLY A 139 0.15 18.84 5.40
N ALA A 140 0.95 18.22 6.27
CA ALA A 140 2.13 17.44 5.85
C ALA A 140 1.73 16.22 4.99
N LEU A 141 0.63 15.54 5.31
CA LEU A 141 0.13 14.40 4.54
C LEU A 141 -0.42 14.81 3.18
N ARG A 142 -1.13 15.94 3.08
CA ARG A 142 -1.56 16.48 1.78
C ARG A 142 -0.38 16.85 0.89
N ALA A 143 0.69 17.41 1.47
CA ALA A 143 1.92 17.66 0.73
C ALA A 143 2.56 16.34 0.22
N CYS A 144 2.51 15.26 1.01
CA CYS A 144 2.97 13.94 0.58
C CYS A 144 2.15 13.40 -0.60
N MET A 145 0.83 13.57 -0.58
CA MET A 145 -0.05 13.17 -1.68
C MET A 145 0.20 13.98 -2.96
N ALA A 146 0.49 15.28 -2.84
CA ALA A 146 0.82 16.11 -3.99
C ALA A 146 2.17 15.73 -4.63
N MET A 147 3.13 15.27 -3.83
CA MET A 147 4.42 14.76 -4.30
C MET A 147 4.30 13.42 -5.02
N ASP A 148 3.51 12.49 -4.48
CA ASP A 148 3.25 11.19 -5.09
C ASP A 148 1.80 10.75 -4.86
N PRO A 149 0.93 10.96 -5.87
CA PRO A 149 -0.45 10.53 -5.80
C PRO A 149 -0.62 9.01 -5.75
N THR A 150 0.40 8.23 -6.10
CA THR A 150 0.33 6.76 -6.15
C THR A 150 0.64 6.08 -4.81
N ASP A 151 1.19 6.83 -3.84
CA ASP A 151 1.51 6.28 -2.52
C ASP A 151 0.27 6.14 -1.64
N GLY A 152 -0.24 4.91 -1.54
CA GLY A 152 -1.38 4.58 -0.68
C GLY A 152 -1.17 4.84 0.82
N ARG A 153 0.07 4.94 1.29
CA ARG A 153 0.37 5.19 2.72
C ARG A 153 -0.15 6.54 3.18
N ALA A 154 -0.09 7.56 2.31
CA ALA A 154 -0.53 8.91 2.62
C ALA A 154 -2.06 8.97 2.81
N TYR A 155 -2.83 8.36 1.89
CA TYR A 155 -4.30 8.28 1.99
C TYR A 155 -4.76 7.57 3.27
N VAL A 156 -4.16 6.43 3.60
CA VAL A 156 -4.50 5.69 4.82
C VAL A 156 -4.19 6.51 6.08
N ALA A 157 -3.03 7.18 6.11
CA ALA A 157 -2.62 8.00 7.25
C ALA A 157 -3.52 9.22 7.42
N LEU A 158 -3.86 9.92 6.33
CA LEU A 158 -4.71 11.10 6.35
C LEU A 158 -6.14 10.73 6.72
N GLY A 159 -6.69 9.65 6.16
CA GLY A 159 -8.02 9.17 6.52
C GLY A 159 -8.12 8.83 8.02
N LYS A 160 -7.08 8.26 8.65
CA LYS A 160 -7.06 8.04 10.12
C LYS A 160 -7.10 9.35 10.92
N VAL A 161 -6.46 10.41 10.43
CA VAL A 161 -6.53 11.75 11.05
C VAL A 161 -7.95 12.32 10.91
N LEU A 162 -8.55 12.24 9.73
CA LEU A 162 -9.93 12.71 9.47
C LEU A 162 -10.97 11.96 10.31
N VAL A 163 -10.86 10.63 10.40
CA VAL A 163 -11.71 9.79 11.25
C VAL A 163 -11.58 10.18 12.73
N SER A 164 -10.35 10.44 13.21
CA SER A 164 -10.16 10.95 14.57
C SER A 164 -10.75 12.35 14.77
N GLY A 165 -10.87 13.14 13.72
CA GLY A 165 -11.53 14.44 13.70
C GLY A 165 -13.05 14.38 13.45
N LYS A 166 -13.66 13.19 13.38
CA LYS A 166 -15.07 12.95 13.06
C LYS A 166 -15.52 13.49 11.68
N ARG A 167 -14.59 13.77 10.76
CA ARG A 167 -14.86 14.20 9.38
C ARG A 167 -15.03 12.99 8.46
N PHE A 168 -16.14 12.26 8.62
CA PHE A 168 -16.34 10.99 7.95
C PHE A 168 -16.56 11.13 6.43
N ALA A 169 -17.39 12.09 5.99
CA ALA A 169 -17.69 12.28 4.57
C ALA A 169 -16.43 12.62 3.75
N GLU A 170 -15.56 13.48 4.27
CA GLU A 170 -14.28 13.81 3.62
C GLU A 170 -13.33 12.61 3.59
N ALA A 171 -13.34 11.77 4.63
CA ALA A 171 -12.53 10.56 4.66
C ALA A 171 -12.99 9.55 3.60
N GLU A 172 -14.29 9.45 3.31
CA GLU A 172 -14.80 8.57 2.24
C GLU A 172 -14.35 9.05 0.85
N ALA A 173 -14.52 10.34 0.56
CA ALA A 173 -14.04 10.94 -0.69
C ALA A 173 -12.52 10.78 -0.85
N LEU A 174 -11.78 10.88 0.25
CA LEU A 174 -10.33 10.64 0.26
C LEU A 174 -9.99 9.19 -0.05
N TYR A 175 -10.72 8.21 0.50
CA TYR A 175 -10.46 6.80 0.20
C TYR A 175 -10.87 6.44 -1.23
N GLU A 176 -11.96 6.99 -1.73
CA GLU A 176 -12.38 6.83 -3.13
C GLU A 176 -11.31 7.37 -4.08
N SER A 177 -10.85 8.61 -3.88
CA SER A 177 -9.76 9.20 -4.67
C SER A 177 -8.44 8.43 -4.54
N GLY A 178 -8.14 7.88 -3.36
CA GLY A 178 -6.97 7.02 -3.15
C GLY A 178 -7.06 5.69 -3.90
N CYS A 179 -8.26 5.10 -3.97
CA CYS A 179 -8.50 3.89 -4.75
C CYS A 179 -8.34 4.18 -6.25
N THR A 180 -8.87 5.29 -6.76
CA THR A 180 -8.68 5.67 -8.18
C THR A 180 -7.22 5.96 -8.49
N ALA A 181 -6.52 6.67 -7.60
CA ALA A 181 -5.12 7.04 -7.80
C ALA A 181 -4.17 5.84 -7.77
N THR A 182 -4.50 4.78 -7.00
CA THR A 182 -3.71 3.53 -6.99
C THR A 182 -4.27 2.43 -7.92
N CYS A 183 -5.23 2.75 -8.79
CA CYS A 183 -5.89 1.76 -9.64
C CYS A 183 -6.46 0.55 -8.86
N GLY A 184 -6.88 0.75 -7.60
CA GLY A 184 -7.46 -0.29 -6.74
C GLY A 184 -6.51 -1.34 -6.18
N ALA A 185 -5.20 -1.28 -6.48
CA ALA A 185 -4.25 -2.34 -6.08
C ALA A 185 -3.92 -2.35 -4.56
N ASN A 186 -4.09 -1.22 -3.88
CA ASN A 186 -3.71 -1.07 -2.47
C ASN A 186 -4.80 -1.56 -1.51
N ALA A 187 -4.67 -2.81 -1.03
CA ALA A 187 -5.56 -3.41 -0.02
C ALA A 187 -5.66 -2.61 1.30
N HIS A 188 -4.62 -1.85 1.66
CA HIS A 188 -4.62 -1.01 2.86
C HIS A 188 -5.65 0.14 2.83
N ILE A 189 -5.96 0.66 1.64
CA ILE A 189 -6.96 1.73 1.49
C ILE A 189 -8.36 1.14 1.69
N TRP A 190 -8.65 0.02 1.01
CA TRP A 190 -9.91 -0.71 1.13
C TRP A 190 -10.22 -1.13 2.57
N THR A 191 -9.23 -1.67 3.28
CA THR A 191 -9.40 -2.03 4.71
C THR A 191 -9.66 -0.82 5.61
N ALA A 192 -8.94 0.28 5.40
CA ALA A 192 -9.17 1.50 6.17
C ALA A 192 -10.57 2.08 5.91
N TRP A 193 -11.04 2.04 4.67
CA TRP A 193 -12.41 2.44 4.31
C TRP A 193 -13.46 1.50 4.92
N ALA A 194 -13.22 0.19 4.91
CA ALA A 194 -14.13 -0.77 5.55
C ALA A 194 -14.26 -0.51 7.06
N HIS A 195 -13.18 -0.15 7.74
CA HIS A 195 -13.23 0.26 9.15
C HIS A 195 -14.03 1.55 9.37
N LEU A 196 -13.92 2.53 8.45
CA LEU A 196 -14.73 3.74 8.48
C LEU A 196 -16.22 3.43 8.29
N ALA A 197 -16.57 2.61 7.29
CA ALA A 197 -17.95 2.18 7.06
C ALA A 197 -18.55 1.46 8.28
N ARG A 198 -17.75 0.62 8.94
CA ARG A 198 -18.14 -0.02 10.22
C ARG A 198 -18.42 1.02 11.30
N LEU A 199 -17.61 2.07 11.43
CA LEU A 199 -17.82 3.14 12.41
C LEU A 199 -19.09 3.95 12.12
N GLN A 200 -19.48 4.08 10.85
CA GLN A 200 -20.74 4.72 10.44
C GLN A 200 -21.97 3.80 10.64
N GLY A 201 -21.76 2.51 10.94
CA GLY A 201 -22.84 1.52 11.09
C GLY A 201 -23.29 0.87 9.77
N ASP A 202 -22.67 1.19 8.63
CA ASP A 202 -22.98 0.56 7.34
C ASP A 202 -22.19 -0.75 7.18
N LEU A 203 -22.76 -1.81 7.77
CA LEU A 203 -22.19 -3.16 7.76
C LEU A 203 -22.20 -3.78 6.35
N GLY A 204 -23.20 -3.44 5.54
CA GLY A 204 -23.33 -3.94 4.17
C GLY A 204 -22.19 -3.45 3.30
N LYS A 205 -21.91 -2.13 3.36
CA LYS A 205 -20.77 -1.52 2.68
C LYS A 205 -19.44 -2.04 3.23
N ALA A 206 -19.30 -2.16 4.56
CA ALA A 206 -18.08 -2.69 5.18
C ALA A 206 -17.70 -4.09 4.65
N ARG A 207 -18.67 -5.01 4.52
CA ARG A 207 -18.45 -6.35 3.94
C ARG A 207 -17.96 -6.30 2.51
N ARG A 208 -18.57 -5.48 1.65
CA ARG A 208 -18.16 -5.30 0.24
C ARG A 208 -16.74 -4.74 0.14
N LEU A 209 -16.39 -3.79 1.01
CA LEU A 209 -15.06 -3.20 1.05
C LEU A 209 -13.98 -4.18 1.53
N PHE A 210 -14.30 -5.04 2.51
CA PHE A 210 -13.39 -6.12 2.91
C PHE A 210 -13.20 -7.16 1.82
N ASP A 211 -14.26 -7.51 1.09
CA ASP A 211 -14.17 -8.40 -0.06
C ASP A 211 -13.28 -7.81 -1.17
N ALA A 212 -13.49 -6.53 -1.53
CA ALA A 212 -12.62 -5.81 -2.46
C ALA A 212 -11.15 -5.77 -1.99
N ALA A 213 -10.89 -5.62 -0.69
CA ALA A 213 -9.54 -5.66 -0.13
C ALA A 213 -8.85 -7.01 -0.35
N ILE A 214 -9.58 -8.11 -0.20
CA ILE A 214 -9.07 -9.47 -0.40
C ILE A 214 -8.84 -9.76 -1.88
N VAL A 215 -9.73 -9.30 -2.76
CA VAL A 215 -9.53 -9.41 -4.21
C VAL A 215 -8.27 -8.65 -4.64
N ALA A 216 -8.03 -7.46 -4.08
CA ALA A 216 -6.83 -6.69 -4.36
C ALA A 216 -5.55 -7.38 -3.84
N SER A 217 -5.59 -7.93 -2.63
CA SER A 217 -4.46 -8.70 -2.07
C SER A 217 -4.95 -9.82 -1.14
N PRO A 218 -4.95 -11.07 -1.62
CA PRO A 218 -5.38 -12.22 -0.81
C PRO A 218 -4.45 -12.48 0.39
N ALA A 219 -3.18 -12.11 0.29
CA ALA A 219 -2.18 -12.25 1.34
C ALA A 219 -2.30 -11.16 2.44
N HIS A 220 -3.24 -10.23 2.32
CA HIS A 220 -3.37 -9.15 3.29
C HIS A 220 -4.08 -9.60 4.58
N ALA A 221 -3.29 -10.08 5.54
CA ALA A 221 -3.79 -10.61 6.82
C ALA A 221 -4.67 -9.63 7.61
N ALA A 222 -4.42 -8.32 7.54
CA ALA A 222 -5.22 -7.34 8.28
C ALA A 222 -6.64 -7.19 7.73
N ALA A 223 -6.87 -7.43 6.42
CA ALA A 223 -8.22 -7.48 5.85
C ALA A 223 -9.02 -8.66 6.42
N TRP A 224 -8.42 -9.85 6.41
CA TRP A 224 -9.04 -11.06 6.97
C TRP A 224 -9.33 -10.90 8.46
N HIS A 225 -8.38 -10.35 9.21
CA HIS A 225 -8.57 -10.07 10.63
C HIS A 225 -9.72 -9.06 10.86
N GLY A 226 -9.70 -7.94 10.14
CA GLY A 226 -10.72 -6.89 10.23
C GLY A 226 -12.12 -7.36 9.89
N TRP A 227 -12.27 -8.20 8.85
CA TRP A 227 -13.56 -8.78 8.48
C TRP A 227 -14.05 -9.80 9.50
N GLY A 228 -13.20 -10.72 9.95
CA GLY A 228 -13.61 -11.66 11.00
C GLY A 228 -13.98 -10.96 12.31
N GLN A 229 -13.31 -9.86 12.66
CA GLN A 229 -13.67 -9.04 13.82
C GLN A 229 -15.03 -8.36 13.64
N LEU A 230 -15.34 -7.87 12.44
CA LEU A 230 -16.66 -7.32 12.10
C LEU A 230 -17.76 -8.40 12.31
N GLU A 231 -17.57 -9.60 11.75
CA GLU A 231 -18.57 -10.67 11.90
C GLU A 231 -18.69 -11.16 13.35
N ARG A 232 -17.60 -11.17 14.13
CA ARG A 232 -17.63 -11.47 15.57
C ARG A 232 -18.45 -10.42 16.33
N THR A 233 -18.28 -9.13 16.04
CA THR A 233 -19.06 -8.06 16.70
C THR A 233 -20.55 -8.13 16.36
N GLU A 234 -20.89 -8.64 15.16
CA GLU A 234 -22.28 -8.88 14.74
C GLU A 234 -22.88 -10.18 15.31
N GLY A 235 -22.11 -10.96 16.07
CA GLY A 235 -22.56 -12.26 16.61
C GLY A 235 -22.49 -13.43 15.63
N ASN A 236 -21.98 -13.21 14.40
CA ASN A 236 -21.78 -14.25 13.39
C ASN A 236 -20.50 -15.06 13.64
N VAL A 237 -20.42 -15.71 14.80
CA VAL A 237 -19.23 -16.42 15.30
C VAL A 237 -18.72 -17.49 14.32
N LYS A 238 -19.61 -18.28 13.72
CA LYS A 238 -19.25 -19.32 12.74
C LYS A 238 -18.55 -18.72 11.52
N ARG A 239 -19.13 -17.65 10.97
CA ARG A 239 -18.58 -16.95 9.81
C ARG A 239 -17.23 -16.29 10.13
N ALA A 240 -17.08 -15.72 11.33
CA ALA A 240 -15.81 -15.15 11.78
C ALA A 240 -14.71 -16.22 11.84
N ARG A 241 -15.00 -17.40 12.39
CA ARG A 241 -14.08 -18.55 12.43
C ARG A 241 -13.64 -18.96 11.02
N ASP A 242 -14.60 -19.15 10.12
CA ASP A 242 -14.32 -19.56 8.74
C ASP A 242 -13.46 -18.54 7.99
N LEU A 243 -13.73 -17.24 8.19
CA LEU A 243 -12.95 -16.17 7.58
C LEU A 243 -11.51 -16.15 8.08
N TRP A 244 -11.26 -16.32 9.38
CA TRP A 244 -9.90 -16.38 9.90
C TRP A 244 -9.15 -17.64 9.46
N ILE A 245 -9.82 -18.79 9.38
CA ILE A 245 -9.22 -20.02 8.83
C ILE A 245 -8.87 -19.85 7.34
N LYS A 246 -9.77 -19.25 6.54
CA LYS A 246 -9.48 -18.91 5.14
C LYS A 246 -8.32 -17.92 5.02
N GLY A 247 -8.27 -16.92 5.90
CA GLY A 247 -7.17 -15.98 5.99
C GLY A 247 -5.84 -16.67 6.25
N LEU A 248 -5.77 -17.60 7.21
CA LEU A 248 -4.57 -18.41 7.46
C LEU A 248 -4.14 -19.20 6.23
N GLY A 249 -5.11 -19.78 5.51
CA GLY A 249 -4.86 -20.48 4.24
C GLY A 249 -4.29 -19.57 3.14
N ALA A 250 -4.81 -18.35 3.01
CA ALA A 250 -4.34 -17.37 2.04
C ALA A 250 -2.96 -16.78 2.42
N THR A 251 -2.66 -16.68 3.72
CA THR A 251 -1.40 -16.14 4.23
C THR A 251 -0.32 -17.19 4.50
N ARG A 252 -0.41 -18.39 3.90
CA ARG A 252 0.55 -19.48 4.13
C ARG A 252 2.02 -19.10 3.92
N GLY A 253 2.31 -18.17 3.01
CA GLY A 253 3.67 -17.68 2.77
C GLY A 253 4.22 -16.74 3.86
N THR A 254 3.34 -15.98 4.53
CA THR A 254 3.70 -15.09 5.64
C THR A 254 2.67 -15.27 6.76
N PRO A 255 2.81 -16.31 7.59
CA PRO A 255 1.89 -16.56 8.69
C PRO A 255 1.78 -15.32 9.57
N ASN A 256 0.57 -14.85 9.79
CA ASN A 256 0.32 -13.70 10.65
C ASN A 256 -0.16 -14.17 12.03
N PRO A 257 0.59 -13.91 13.11
CA PRO A 257 0.21 -14.30 14.46
C PRO A 257 -1.14 -13.74 14.93
N TYR A 258 -1.56 -12.57 14.43
CA TYR A 258 -2.82 -11.95 14.82
C TYR A 258 -4.04 -12.81 14.43
N LEU A 259 -3.95 -13.59 13.36
CA LEU A 259 -5.04 -14.48 12.95
C LEU A 259 -5.18 -15.69 13.91
N TYR A 260 -4.06 -16.27 14.36
CA TYR A 260 -4.06 -17.32 15.38
C TYR A 260 -4.60 -16.78 16.71
N HIS A 261 -4.17 -15.58 17.10
CA HIS A 261 -4.67 -14.93 18.32
C HIS A 261 -6.18 -14.69 18.27
N ALA A 262 -6.71 -14.20 17.14
CA ALA A 262 -8.15 -13.98 16.98
C ALA A 262 -8.97 -15.28 17.07
N LEU A 263 -8.47 -16.38 16.49
CA LEU A 263 -9.09 -17.70 16.61
C LEU A 263 -9.02 -18.24 18.04
N ALA A 264 -7.90 -18.05 18.74
CA ALA A 264 -7.76 -18.45 20.14
C ALA A 264 -8.75 -17.70 21.03
N LEU A 265 -8.85 -16.37 20.89
CA LEU A 265 -9.83 -15.57 21.63
C LEU A 265 -11.26 -16.02 21.36
N LEU A 266 -11.58 -16.38 20.11
CA LEU A 266 -12.92 -16.88 19.76
C LEU A 266 -13.21 -18.23 20.42
N ALA A 267 -12.23 -19.14 20.47
CA ALA A 267 -12.37 -20.43 21.11
C ALA A 267 -12.56 -20.28 22.64
N MET A 268 -11.86 -19.33 23.25
CA MET A 268 -12.03 -18.98 24.67
C MET A 268 -13.42 -18.42 24.95
N ASP A 269 -13.94 -17.50 24.12
CA ASP A 269 -15.31 -16.97 24.24
C ASP A 269 -16.37 -18.09 24.16
N MET A 270 -16.11 -19.14 23.37
CA MET A 270 -16.99 -20.29 23.21
C MET A 270 -16.83 -21.34 24.32
N GLY A 271 -15.91 -21.15 25.27
CA GLY A 271 -15.60 -22.11 26.33
C GLY A 271 -14.74 -23.31 25.91
N CYS A 272 -14.23 -23.33 24.68
CA CYS A 272 -13.41 -24.41 24.13
C CYS A 272 -11.91 -24.17 24.40
N LEU A 273 -11.48 -24.30 25.66
CA LEU A 273 -10.11 -24.01 26.10
C LEU A 273 -9.03 -24.81 25.33
N GLU A 274 -9.30 -26.08 25.06
CA GLU A 274 -8.37 -26.96 24.32
C GLU A 274 -8.14 -26.50 22.87
N GLU A 275 -9.18 -26.04 22.20
CA GLU A 275 -9.05 -25.47 20.85
C GLU A 275 -8.24 -24.17 20.89
N GLY A 276 -8.50 -23.32 21.89
CA GLY A 276 -7.75 -22.08 22.11
C GLY A 276 -6.25 -22.33 22.29
N ARG A 277 -5.89 -23.32 23.14
CA ARG A 277 -4.49 -23.70 23.38
C ARG A 277 -3.80 -24.18 22.09
N LYS A 278 -4.48 -25.01 21.30
CA LYS A 278 -3.95 -25.49 20.00
C LYS A 278 -3.64 -24.34 19.04
N TRP A 279 -4.54 -23.37 18.90
CA TRP A 279 -4.31 -22.22 18.02
C TRP A 279 -3.14 -21.35 18.50
N CYS A 280 -3.01 -21.14 19.81
CA CYS A 280 -1.86 -20.42 20.37
C CYS A 280 -0.55 -21.16 20.12
N GLN A 281 -0.52 -22.47 20.34
CA GLN A 281 0.67 -23.30 20.11
C GLN A 281 1.12 -23.21 18.64
N GLN A 282 0.20 -23.40 17.70
CA GLN A 282 0.48 -23.24 16.26
C GLN A 282 1.00 -21.83 15.92
N GLY A 283 0.43 -20.80 16.55
CA GLY A 283 0.92 -19.43 16.41
C GLY A 283 2.37 -19.28 16.86
N THR A 284 2.77 -19.87 17.99
CA THR A 284 4.15 -19.82 18.47
C THR A 284 5.12 -20.61 17.61
N GLU A 285 4.74 -21.80 17.16
CA GLU A 285 5.55 -22.67 16.30
C GLU A 285 5.89 -21.98 14.97
N THR A 286 4.88 -21.36 14.34
CA THR A 286 5.07 -20.64 13.07
C THR A 286 5.98 -19.42 13.19
N VAL A 287 5.98 -18.74 14.33
CA VAL A 287 6.86 -17.60 14.62
C VAL A 287 8.28 -18.06 14.91
N GLN A 288 8.45 -19.08 15.75
CA GLN A 288 9.75 -19.63 16.12
C GLN A 288 10.50 -20.17 14.90
N ALA A 289 9.79 -20.83 13.98
CA ALA A 289 10.35 -21.27 12.70
C ALA A 289 10.92 -20.13 11.85
N ARG A 290 10.49 -18.89 12.06
CA ARG A 290 10.91 -17.70 11.31
C ARG A 290 12.00 -16.87 12.01
N GLY A 291 12.35 -17.19 13.26
CA GLY A 291 13.33 -16.43 14.04
C GLY A 291 12.87 -15.03 14.47
N GLU A 292 11.57 -14.74 14.38
CA GLU A 292 11.01 -13.47 14.85
C GLU A 292 10.89 -13.49 16.39
N LYS A 293 11.61 -12.61 17.09
CA LYS A 293 11.47 -12.47 18.56
C LYS A 293 10.08 -11.94 18.90
N TRP A 294 9.21 -12.85 19.31
CA TRP A 294 7.90 -12.50 19.86
C TRP A 294 8.05 -12.05 21.31
N ASN A 295 7.99 -10.72 21.52
CA ASN A 295 7.80 -10.16 22.85
C ASN A 295 6.32 -10.31 23.24
N ALA A 296 6.06 -11.31 24.07
CA ALA A 296 4.87 -11.49 24.90
C ALA A 296 3.55 -11.86 24.20
N CYS A 297 3.21 -13.14 24.31
CA CYS A 297 1.90 -13.50 24.82
C CYS A 297 2.07 -13.90 26.30
N GLY A 298 2.02 -12.93 27.21
CA GLY A 298 1.94 -13.18 28.67
C GLY A 298 0.67 -13.93 29.10
N PHE A 299 -0.17 -14.31 28.13
CA PHE A 299 -1.39 -15.09 28.31
C PHE A 299 -1.16 -16.60 28.11
N CYS A 300 -0.14 -17.02 27.35
CA CYS A 300 0.14 -18.45 27.18
C CYS A 300 0.92 -19.07 28.34
N ALA A 301 1.69 -18.27 29.07
CA ALA A 301 2.42 -18.74 30.25
C ALA A 301 1.53 -18.91 31.50
N SER A 302 0.28 -18.41 31.45
CA SER A 302 -0.68 -18.43 32.55
C SER A 302 -1.87 -19.38 32.33
N CYS A 303 -1.86 -20.19 31.26
CA CYS A 303 -2.79 -21.29 31.03
C CYS A 303 -2.14 -22.65 31.21
#